data_AF-A0A0D2ZUF8-F1
#
_entry.id   AF-A0A0D2ZUF8-F1
#
_cell.length_a   1.000
_cell.length_b   1.000
_cell.length_c   1.000
_cell.angle_alpha   90.00
_cell.angle_beta   90.00
_cell.angle_gamma   90.00
#
_symmetry.space_group_name_H-M   'P 1'
#
loop_
_entity.id
_entity.type
_entity.pdbx_description
1 polymer ?
#
loop_
_entity_poly.entity_id
_entity_poly.type
_entity_poly.pdbx_seq_one_letter_code
_entity_poly.pdbx_strand_id
1 'polypeptide(L)'
;MRLWGSDHRPILADILIKPTRRSKKFKFDKRWLDNEELRQVILEGWKSPDLPPNVNIMEHISSCRRALSEWRRQNNVNSAKLVEELKEKVEGLYADDNATTEEIAGALKELSHALKAEEMFLKQKSRVFWLREGDRNTKFSMP
;
A
#
# COMPACT_ATOMS: atom_id res chain seq x y z
N MET A 1 35.31 43.61 11.74
CA MET A 1 34.71 42.26 11.62
C MET A 1 33.35 42.42 10.95
N ARG A 2 32.93 41.78 9.85
CA ARG A 2 33.51 40.90 8.83
C ARG A 2 32.66 41.16 7.56
N LEU A 3 33.31 41.22 6.40
CA LEU A 3 32.67 41.05 5.08
C LEU A 3 32.40 39.55 4.86
N TRP A 4 31.34 39.25 4.09
CA TRP A 4 30.87 37.94 3.61
C TRP A 4 29.82 37.19 4.44
N GLY A 5 28.58 37.29 3.96
CA GLY A 5 27.52 36.30 4.08
C GLY A 5 26.64 36.44 2.85
N SER A 6 26.58 35.40 2.03
CA SER A 6 26.01 35.45 0.67
C SER A 6 24.56 35.94 0.64
N ASP A 7 24.22 36.81 -0.32
CA ASP A 7 22.86 37.26 -0.68
C ASP A 7 22.03 36.14 -1.35
N HIS A 8 22.18 34.89 -0.89
CA HIS A 8 21.35 33.76 -1.29
C HIS A 8 20.01 33.84 -0.56
N ARG A 9 19.16 34.78 -0.96
CA ARG A 9 17.74 34.72 -0.63
C ARG A 9 17.11 33.65 -1.53
N PRO A 10 16.62 32.51 -1.00
CA PRO A 10 15.93 31.55 -1.83
C PRO A 10 14.67 32.22 -2.39
N ILE A 11 14.58 32.30 -3.71
CA ILE A 11 13.36 32.72 -4.39
C ILE A 11 12.39 31.55 -4.26
N LEU A 12 11.38 31.70 -3.40
CA LEU A 12 10.26 30.78 -3.35
C LEU A 12 9.33 31.11 -4.53
N ALA A 13 9.65 30.54 -5.69
CA ALA A 13 8.77 30.57 -6.85
C ALA A 13 7.69 29.50 -6.67
N ASP A 14 6.50 29.90 -6.23
CA ASP A 14 5.35 29.01 -6.15
C ASP A 14 4.76 28.86 -7.56
N ILE A 15 5.29 27.91 -8.33
CA ILE A 15 4.73 27.56 -9.62
C ILE A 15 3.41 26.88 -9.33
N LEU A 16 2.29 27.57 -9.61
CA LEU A 16 0.92 27.06 -9.52
C LEU A 16 0.64 25.94 -10.54
N ILE A 17 1.55 24.97 -10.67
CA ILE A 17 1.25 23.67 -11.26
C ILE A 17 0.32 23.02 -10.26
N LYS A 18 -0.99 23.24 -10.42
CA LYS A 18 -2.00 22.41 -9.77
C LYS A 18 -1.54 20.97 -9.99
N PRO A 19 -1.20 20.21 -8.94
CA PRO A 19 -0.77 18.84 -9.13
C PRO A 19 -1.95 18.13 -9.80
N THR A 20 -1.83 17.89 -11.11
CA THR A 20 -2.83 17.12 -11.83
C THR A 20 -2.81 15.77 -11.13
N ARG A 21 -3.90 15.44 -10.44
CA ARG A 21 -4.07 14.11 -9.86
C ARG A 21 -4.05 13.13 -11.02
N ARG A 22 -2.85 12.64 -11.36
CA ARG A 22 -2.70 11.56 -12.33
C ARG A 22 -3.49 10.40 -11.76
N SER A 23 -4.56 10.02 -12.47
CA SER A 23 -5.29 8.78 -12.20
C SER A 23 -4.26 7.66 -12.10
N LYS A 24 -4.12 7.08 -10.90
CA LYS A 24 -3.23 5.95 -10.68
C LYS A 24 -3.86 4.78 -11.42
N LYS A 25 -3.26 4.39 -12.54
CA LYS A 25 -3.65 3.17 -13.26
C LYS A 25 -3.60 2.00 -12.29
N PHE A 26 -4.67 1.19 -12.28
CA PHE A 26 -4.69 -0.07 -11.54
C PHE A 26 -3.51 -0.94 -11.96
N LYS A 27 -2.90 -1.60 -10.99
CA LYS A 27 -1.83 -2.57 -11.19
C LYS A 27 -2.15 -3.78 -10.34
N PHE A 28 -2.18 -4.94 -11.00
CA PHE A 28 -2.27 -6.22 -10.32
C PHE A 28 -0.92 -6.54 -9.66
N ASP A 29 -0.95 -7.01 -8.42
CA ASP A 29 0.24 -7.53 -7.72
C ASP A 29 0.14 -9.06 -7.65
N LYS A 30 1.18 -9.76 -8.13
CA LYS A 30 1.22 -11.23 -8.16
C LYS A 30 1.10 -11.84 -6.75
N ARG A 31 1.49 -11.11 -5.71
CA ARG A 31 1.40 -11.59 -4.32
C ARG A 31 0.00 -11.59 -3.74
N TRP A 32 -0.98 -11.01 -4.43
CA TRP A 32 -2.38 -11.20 -4.05
C TRP A 32 -2.84 -12.65 -4.26
N LEU A 33 -2.15 -13.42 -5.13
CA LEU A 33 -2.50 -14.80 -5.42
C LEU A 33 -2.39 -15.73 -4.22
N ASP A 34 -1.60 -15.36 -3.21
CA ASP A 34 -1.44 -16.13 -1.97
C ASP A 34 -2.58 -15.87 -0.97
N ASN A 35 -3.47 -14.91 -1.25
CA ASN A 35 -4.65 -14.65 -0.43
C ASN A 35 -5.87 -15.35 -1.04
N GLU A 36 -6.44 -16.31 -0.32
CA GLU A 36 -7.61 -17.08 -0.74
C GLU A 36 -8.83 -16.19 -1.03
N GLU A 37 -8.97 -15.06 -0.31
CA GLU A 37 -10.05 -14.09 -0.51
C GLU A 37 -9.96 -13.41 -1.89
N LEU A 38 -8.76 -13.30 -2.47
CA LEU A 38 -8.59 -12.69 -3.79
C LEU A 38 -9.41 -13.44 -4.84
N ARG A 39 -9.41 -14.77 -4.79
CA ARG A 39 -10.10 -15.60 -5.76
C ARG A 39 -11.60 -15.35 -5.72
N GLN A 40 -12.15 -15.20 -4.51
CA GLN A 40 -13.55 -14.86 -4.31
C GLN A 40 -13.88 -13.48 -4.87
N VAL A 41 -13.06 -12.46 -4.58
CA VAL A 41 -13.23 -11.09 -5.10
C VAL A 41 -13.23 -11.06 -6.64
N ILE A 42 -12.34 -11.85 -7.28
CA ILE A 42 -12.30 -11.96 -8.74
C ILE A 42 -13.58 -12.61 -9.27
N LEU A 43 -14.04 -13.69 -8.64
CA LEU A 43 -15.26 -14.41 -9.05
C LEU A 43 -16.51 -13.53 -8.91
N GLU A 44 -16.64 -12.81 -7.81
CA GLU A 44 -17.74 -11.87 -7.56
C GLU A 44 -17.71 -10.70 -8.54
N GLY A 45 -16.52 -10.13 -8.79
CA GLY A 45 -16.34 -9.10 -9.80
C GLY A 45 -16.67 -9.59 -11.21
N TRP A 46 -16.34 -10.84 -11.53
CA TRP A 46 -16.61 -11.44 -12.83
C TRP A 46 -18.10 -11.72 -13.05
N LYS A 47 -18.78 -12.24 -12.02
CA LYS A 47 -20.22 -12.55 -12.03
C LYS A 47 -21.08 -11.39 -11.53
N SER A 48 -20.56 -10.16 -11.57
CA SER A 48 -21.26 -9.00 -11.01
C SER A 48 -22.65 -8.86 -11.64
N PRO A 49 -23.73 -8.82 -10.83
CA PRO A 49 -25.10 -8.71 -11.33
C PRO A 49 -25.39 -7.35 -11.98
N ASP A 50 -24.50 -6.38 -11.78
CA ASP A 50 -24.57 -5.06 -12.40
C ASP A 50 -24.20 -5.08 -13.90
N LEU A 51 -23.66 -6.19 -14.40
CA LEU A 51 -23.26 -6.35 -15.81
C LEU A 51 -24.46 -6.79 -16.66
N PRO A 52 -24.78 -6.09 -17.77
CA PRO A 52 -25.85 -6.49 -18.67
C PRO A 52 -25.61 -7.89 -19.29
N PRO A 53 -26.67 -8.61 -19.72
CA PRO A 53 -26.56 -10.00 -20.18
C PRO A 53 -25.70 -10.23 -21.44
N ASN A 54 -25.38 -9.17 -22.21
CA ASN A 54 -24.51 -9.21 -23.40
C ASN A 54 -23.24 -8.35 -23.22
N VAL A 55 -22.57 -8.45 -22.06
CA VAL A 55 -21.34 -7.70 -21.82
C VAL A 55 -20.15 -8.25 -22.58
N ASN A 56 -19.32 -7.32 -23.07
CA ASN A 56 -18.02 -7.62 -23.65
C ASN A 56 -17.05 -8.09 -22.53
N ILE A 57 -16.11 -8.97 -22.87
CA ILE A 57 -15.00 -9.39 -21.99
C ILE A 57 -14.30 -8.21 -21.30
N MET A 58 -14.21 -7.07 -21.98
CA MET A 58 -13.59 -5.85 -21.45
C MET A 58 -14.34 -5.27 -20.24
N GLU A 59 -15.67 -5.41 -20.19
CA GLU A 59 -16.50 -4.94 -19.07
C GLU A 59 -16.35 -5.86 -17.86
N HIS A 60 -16.27 -7.18 -18.06
CA HIS A 60 -15.92 -8.12 -16.99
C HIS A 60 -14.55 -7.80 -16.38
N ILE A 61 -13.54 -7.55 -17.22
CA ILE A 61 -12.21 -7.15 -16.75
C ILE A 61 -12.26 -5.82 -15.99
N SER A 62 -13.07 -4.86 -16.45
CA SER A 62 -13.28 -3.58 -15.77
C SER A 62 -13.94 -3.76 -14.39
N SER A 63 -14.95 -4.62 -14.31
CA SER A 63 -15.63 -4.98 -13.06
C SER A 63 -14.68 -5.64 -12.07
N CYS A 64 -13.94 -6.67 -12.48
CA CYS A 64 -12.91 -7.30 -11.64
C CYS A 64 -11.86 -6.28 -11.18
N ARG A 65 -11.43 -5.37 -12.06
CA ARG A 65 -10.48 -4.31 -11.70
C ARG A 65 -11.04 -3.39 -10.60
N ARG A 66 -12.32 -3.05 -10.66
CA ARG A 66 -13.01 -2.23 -9.65
C ARG A 66 -13.08 -2.97 -8.32
N ALA A 67 -13.55 -4.22 -8.33
CA ALA A 67 -13.61 -5.08 -7.15
C ALA A 67 -12.22 -5.24 -6.49
N LEU A 68 -11.18 -5.52 -7.28
CA LEU A 68 -9.81 -5.63 -6.80
C LEU A 68 -9.24 -4.32 -6.25
N SER A 69 -9.60 -3.18 -6.86
CA SER A 69 -9.20 -1.86 -6.37
C SER A 69 -9.81 -1.56 -5.00
N GLU A 70 -11.06 -1.94 -4.80
CA GLU A 70 -11.77 -1.77 -3.54
C GLU A 70 -11.26 -2.72 -2.47
N TRP A 71 -11.16 -4.02 -2.77
CA TRP A 71 -10.58 -5.01 -1.87
C TRP A 71 -9.18 -4.60 -1.42
N ARG A 72 -8.33 -4.13 -2.34
CA ARG A 72 -7.00 -3.63 -1.99
C ARG A 72 -7.06 -2.47 -0.99
N ARG A 73 -7.99 -1.52 -1.17
CA ARG A 73 -8.15 -0.37 -0.28
C ARG A 73 -8.58 -0.85 1.11
N GLN A 74 -9.55 -1.75 1.17
CA GLN A 74 -10.05 -2.32 2.41
C GLN A 74 -8.98 -3.14 3.11
N ASN A 75 -8.28 -4.04 2.41
CA ASN A 75 -7.25 -4.89 2.99
C ASN A 75 -6.05 -4.09 3.53
N ASN A 76 -5.64 -3.01 2.85
CA ASN A 76 -4.58 -2.13 3.35
C ASN A 76 -5.02 -1.29 4.56
N VAL A 77 -6.33 -1.05 4.72
CA VAL A 77 -6.88 -0.41 5.92
C VAL A 77 -6.96 -1.44 7.05
N ASN A 78 -7.38 -2.68 6.74
CA ASN A 78 -7.47 -3.76 7.70
C ASN A 78 -6.10 -4.15 8.25
N SER A 79 -5.05 -4.20 7.42
CA SER A 79 -3.69 -4.48 7.90
C SER A 79 -3.19 -3.42 8.87
N ALA A 80 -3.41 -2.13 8.56
CA ALA A 80 -3.01 -1.03 9.43
C ALA A 80 -3.81 -1.02 10.74
N LYS A 81 -5.13 -1.28 10.67
CA LYS A 81 -5.98 -1.42 11.85
C LYS A 81 -5.56 -2.61 12.72
N LEU A 82 -5.31 -3.76 12.12
CA LEU A 82 -4.85 -4.96 12.83
C LEU A 82 -3.54 -4.69 13.59
N VAL A 83 -2.60 -3.99 12.96
CA VAL A 83 -1.35 -3.59 13.64
C VAL A 83 -1.63 -2.67 14.81
N GLU A 84 -2.57 -1.73 14.68
CA GLU A 84 -2.92 -0.81 15.77
C GLU A 84 -3.66 -1.51 16.91
N GLU A 85 -4.63 -2.36 16.60
CA GLU A 85 -5.35 -3.20 17.58
C GLU A 85 -4.39 -4.12 18.35
N LEU A 86 -3.39 -4.70 17.67
CA LEU A 86 -2.37 -5.53 18.31
C LEU A 86 -1.44 -4.71 19.21
N LYS A 87 -1.14 -3.45 18.87
CA LYS A 87 -0.40 -2.56 19.78
C LYS A 87 -1.23 -2.21 21.01
N GLU A 88 -2.49 -1.82 20.83
CA GLU A 88 -3.40 -1.51 21.95
C GLU A 88 -3.56 -2.72 22.88
N LYS A 89 -3.67 -3.93 22.31
CA LYS A 89 -3.69 -5.19 23.07
C LYS A 89 -2.40 -5.39 23.89
N VAL A 90 -1.24 -5.13 23.30
CA VAL A 90 0.05 -5.24 24.00
C VAL A 90 0.14 -4.21 25.14
N GLU A 91 -0.18 -2.94 24.88
CA GLU A 91 -0.18 -1.87 25.89
C GLU A 91 -1.17 -2.16 27.03
N GLY A 92 -2.36 -2.66 26.70
CA GLY A 92 -3.36 -3.07 27.69
C GLY A 92 -2.87 -4.21 28.59
N LEU A 93 -2.16 -5.19 28.03
CA LEU A 93 -1.55 -6.28 28.81
C LEU A 93 -0.38 -5.80 29.67
N TYR A 94 0.38 -4.78 29.23
CA TYR A 94 1.42 -4.18 30.06
C TYR A 94 0.86 -3.33 31.21
N ALA A 95 -0.36 -2.81 31.08
CA ALA A 95 -1.04 -2.02 32.10
C ALA A 95 -1.85 -2.89 33.09
N ASP A 96 -2.02 -4.19 32.81
CA ASP A 96 -2.72 -5.13 33.67
C ASP A 96 -1.73 -5.89 34.56
N ASP A 97 -1.74 -5.61 35.86
CA ASP A 97 -0.89 -6.27 36.86
C ASP A 97 -1.17 -7.78 37.01
N ASN A 98 -2.27 -8.29 36.45
CA ASN A 98 -2.59 -9.72 36.43
C ASN A 98 -2.17 -10.44 35.13
N ALA A 99 -1.72 -9.71 34.11
CA ALA A 99 -1.33 -10.32 32.84
C ALA A 99 -0.10 -11.22 33.02
N THR A 100 -0.15 -12.43 32.47
CA THR A 100 1.00 -13.32 32.52
C THR A 100 2.03 -12.94 31.46
N THR A 101 3.31 -13.20 31.78
CA THR A 101 4.43 -13.01 30.84
C THR A 101 4.21 -13.77 29.52
N GLU A 102 3.49 -14.90 29.57
CA GLU A 102 3.17 -15.73 28.39
C GLU A 102 2.14 -15.07 27.47
N GLU A 103 1.13 -14.39 28.03
CA GLU A 103 0.13 -13.64 27.26
C GLU A 103 0.75 -12.43 26.56
N ILE A 104 1.61 -11.70 27.27
CA ILE A 104 2.36 -10.57 26.70
C ILE A 104 3.28 -11.06 25.57
N ALA A 105 4.02 -12.16 25.79
CA ALA A 105 4.89 -12.73 24.77
C ALA A 105 4.11 -13.24 23.54
N GLY A 106 2.92 -13.80 23.73
CA GLY A 106 2.01 -14.20 22.66
C GLY A 106 1.54 -13.01 21.83
N ALA A 107 1.05 -11.95 22.46
CA ALA A 107 0.61 -10.73 21.78
C ALA A 107 1.75 -10.02 21.02
N LEU A 108 2.95 -9.95 21.61
CA LEU A 108 4.14 -9.41 20.93
C LEU A 108 4.54 -10.24 19.72
N LYS A 109 4.40 -11.57 19.79
CA LYS A 109 4.67 -12.46 18.66
C LYS A 109 3.68 -12.25 17.52
N GLU A 110 2.39 -12.09 17.83
CA GLU A 110 1.34 -11.75 16.87
C GLU A 110 1.64 -10.40 16.20
N LEU A 111 1.95 -9.37 16.99
CA LEU A 111 2.32 -8.04 16.50
C LEU A 111 3.57 -8.09 15.60
N SER A 112 4.61 -8.82 16.01
CA SER A 112 5.83 -9.00 15.22
C SER A 112 5.55 -9.67 13.88
N HIS A 113 4.67 -10.67 13.86
CA HIS A 113 4.29 -11.34 12.63
C HIS A 113 3.53 -10.42 11.68
N ALA A 114 2.57 -9.63 12.19
CA ALA A 114 1.82 -8.65 11.41
C ALA A 114 2.74 -7.56 10.82
N LEU A 115 3.66 -7.02 11.63
CA LEU A 115 4.64 -6.02 11.18
C LEU A 115 5.61 -6.57 10.13
N LYS A 116 6.09 -7.81 10.28
CA LYS A 116 6.94 -8.46 9.28
C LYS A 116 6.22 -8.65 7.95
N ALA A 117 4.93 -9.03 7.98
CA ALA A 117 4.13 -9.14 6.77
C ALA A 117 4.01 -7.77 6.06
N GLU A 118 3.79 -6.70 6.82
CA GLU A 118 3.72 -5.34 6.27
C GLU A 118 5.08 -4.84 5.74
N GLU A 119 6.17 -5.12 6.44
CA GLU A 119 7.52 -4.77 6.00
C GLU A 119 7.87 -5.48 4.68
N MET A 120 7.58 -6.79 4.58
CA MET A 120 7.77 -7.54 3.33
C MET A 120 6.97 -6.93 2.18
N PHE A 121 5.72 -6.52 2.46
CA PHE A 121 4.88 -5.81 1.49
C PHE A 121 5.52 -4.48 1.04
N LEU A 122 5.98 -3.65 1.98
CA LEU A 122 6.62 -2.36 1.70
C LEU A 122 7.95 -2.52 0.93
N LYS A 123 8.77 -3.50 1.30
CA LYS A 123 10.06 -3.82 0.66
C LYS A 123 9.89 -4.27 -0.78
N GLN A 124 8.89 -5.10 -1.05
CA GLN A 124 8.61 -5.52 -2.41
C GLN A 124 8.00 -4.38 -3.24
N LYS A 125 7.14 -3.53 -2.64
CA LYS A 125 6.61 -2.32 -3.29
C LYS A 125 7.73 -1.33 -3.64
N SER A 126 8.69 -1.11 -2.74
CA SER A 126 9.83 -0.23 -2.99
C SER A 126 10.77 -0.81 -4.05
N ARG A 127 11.04 -2.13 -4.05
CA ARG A 127 11.84 -2.80 -5.08
C ARG A 127 11.20 -2.73 -6.47
N VAL A 128 9.89 -2.97 -6.56
CA VAL A 128 9.13 -2.83 -7.83
C VAL A 128 9.11 -1.37 -8.29
N PHE A 129 9.07 -0.42 -7.36
CA PHE A 129 9.20 1.00 -7.67
C PHE A 129 10.60 1.33 -8.21
N TRP A 130 11.66 0.90 -7.53
CA TRP A 130 13.06 1.08 -7.93
C TRP A 130 13.37 0.47 -9.30
N LEU A 131 12.95 -0.76 -9.55
CA LEU A 131 13.10 -1.39 -10.87
C LEU A 131 12.43 -0.57 -11.98
N ARG A 132 11.26 0.02 -11.69
CA ARG A 132 10.51 0.82 -12.65
C ARG A 132 11.07 2.24 -12.85
N GLU A 133 11.70 2.81 -11.83
CA GLU A 133 12.38 4.11 -11.94
C GLU A 133 13.75 3.98 -12.60
N GLY A 134 14.47 2.87 -12.36
CA GLY A 134 15.70 2.54 -13.08
C GLY A 134 15.48 2.33 -14.59
N ASP A 135 14.37 1.68 -14.96
CA ASP A 135 13.99 1.45 -16.37
C ASP A 135 13.56 2.73 -17.10
N ARG A 136 13.25 3.81 -16.35
CA ARG A 136 12.94 5.14 -16.91
C ARG A 136 14.18 6.01 -17.15
N ASN A 137 15.37 5.53 -16.81
CA ASN A 137 16.63 6.25 -17.01
C ASN A 137 17.48 5.66 -18.16
N THR A 138 16.86 5.34 -19.30
CA THR A 138 17.58 4.95 -20.54
C THR A 138 17.69 6.12 -21.53
N LYS A 139 17.88 7.35 -21.03
CA LYS A 139 18.37 8.47 -21.84
C LYS A 139 19.65 9.04 -21.24
N PHE A 140 20.72 8.25 -21.36
CA PHE A 140 22.08 8.77 -21.35
C PHE A 140 22.82 8.12 -22.52
N SER A 141 22.53 8.57 -23.73
CA SER A 141 23.46 8.40 -24.84
C SER A 141 24.56 9.43 -24.64
N MET A 142 25.75 8.95 -24.27
CA MET A 142 27.00 9.71 -24.37
C MET A 142 27.19 10.22 -25.81
N PRO A 143 27.84 11.38 -26.01
CA PRO A 143 28.50 11.67 -27.29
C PRO A 143 29.67 10.72 -27.53
#